data_AF-A0A1E1M160-F1
#
_entry.id   AF-A0A1E1M160-F1
#
_cell.length_a   1.000
_cell.length_b   1.000
_cell.length_c   1.000
_cell.angle_alpha   90.00
_cell.angle_beta   90.00
_cell.angle_gamma   90.00
#
_symmetry.space_group_name_H-M   'P 1'
#
loop_
_entity.id
_entity.type
_entity.pdbx_description
1 polymer ?
#
loop_
_entity_poly.entity_id
_entity_poly.type
_entity_poly.pdbx_seq_one_letter_code
_entity_poly.pdbx_strand_id
1 'polypeptide(L)'
;MASQAIFGAASFATAAPAISIEKPARPPVPAPKPKLNARLANPESLVTLIAGEGEMMKKFVMHKDFACHYSPVFKAAFNSSFLEGQTQVYKLPKTSERVVNLLVHWLYTQEVIVDSETKSTASSEMPNYCELWILADRLLIPRLQNAVVAEIIELQDAFGFTALNCLIYVYANTAAKSPLRTMLLHRCMCLNNPEWFSSYPDGFPKEMLLEMAVVCCNPKSHALLIRQTGIRSNPGQYNVAEDSEA
;
A
#
# COMPACT_ATOMS: atom_id res chain seq x y z
N MET A 1 -52.40 25.24 43.40
CA MET A 1 -51.87 23.96 43.90
C MET A 1 -51.30 23.21 42.72
N ALA A 2 -50.01 22.81 42.81
CA ALA A 2 -49.33 21.76 42.05
C ALA A 2 -49.33 21.87 40.49
N SER A 3 -48.27 21.57 39.75
CA SER A 3 -46.91 21.12 40.03
C SER A 3 -46.10 21.39 38.78
N GLN A 4 -44.86 21.85 38.93
CA GLN A 4 -43.85 21.77 37.88
C GLN A 4 -43.55 20.29 37.58
N ALA A 5 -43.36 19.95 36.31
CA ALA A 5 -42.77 18.68 35.89
C ALA A 5 -41.59 19.00 34.96
N ILE A 6 -40.42 18.56 35.42
CA ILE A 6 -39.09 18.76 34.86
C ILE A 6 -38.92 17.77 33.69
N PHE A 7 -38.48 18.26 32.53
CA PHE A 7 -37.94 17.41 31.46
C PHE A 7 -36.57 16.87 31.91
N GLY A 8 -36.53 15.61 32.33
CA GLY A 8 -35.28 14.86 32.54
C GLY A 8 -34.99 14.01 31.30
N ALA A 9 -34.00 14.40 30.50
CA ALA A 9 -33.44 13.56 29.45
C ALA A 9 -32.51 12.51 30.10
N ALA A 10 -32.97 11.26 30.18
CA ALA A 10 -32.12 10.14 30.57
C ALA A 10 -31.35 9.63 29.34
N SER A 11 -30.04 9.90 29.32
CA SER A 11 -29.08 9.32 28.39
C SER A 11 -28.83 7.86 28.76
N PHE A 12 -29.22 6.92 27.91
CA PHE A 12 -28.80 5.52 28.03
C PHE A 12 -27.58 5.29 27.13
N ALA A 13 -26.40 5.52 27.70
CA ALA A 13 -25.14 5.03 27.14
C ALA A 13 -24.94 3.58 27.62
N THR A 14 -25.31 2.61 26.79
CA THR A 14 -25.00 1.20 27.04
C THR A 14 -23.58 0.93 26.57
N ALA A 15 -22.66 0.75 27.53
CA ALA A 15 -21.26 0.40 27.25
C ALA A 15 -21.17 -1.01 26.65
N ALA A 16 -20.67 -1.11 25.43
CA ALA A 16 -20.24 -2.38 24.85
C ALA A 16 -18.98 -2.88 25.59
N PRO A 17 -18.82 -4.19 25.87
CA PRO A 17 -17.66 -4.70 26.55
C PRO A 17 -16.41 -4.55 25.67
N ALA A 18 -15.38 -3.92 26.22
CA ALA A 18 -14.08 -3.83 25.59
C ALA A 18 -13.46 -5.23 25.55
N ILE A 19 -13.40 -5.84 24.36
CA ILE A 19 -12.58 -7.01 24.11
C ILE A 19 -11.12 -6.52 24.13
N SER A 20 -10.37 -6.88 25.16
CA SER A 20 -8.92 -6.68 25.20
C SER A 20 -8.26 -7.56 24.15
N ILE A 21 -8.07 -7.01 22.96
CA ILE A 21 -7.19 -7.60 21.95
C ILE A 21 -5.77 -7.37 22.47
N GLU A 22 -5.09 -8.43 22.92
CA GLU A 22 -3.67 -8.37 23.20
C GLU A 22 -2.93 -7.81 21.98
N LYS A 23 -2.16 -6.74 22.22
CA LYS A 23 -1.36 -6.08 21.19
C LYS A 23 -0.49 -7.13 20.50
N PRO A 24 -0.56 -7.29 19.16
CA PRO A 24 0.25 -8.28 18.47
C PRO A 24 1.73 -8.05 18.80
N ALA A 25 2.45 -9.16 19.04
CA ALA A 25 3.87 -9.13 19.33
C ALA A 25 4.59 -8.25 18.30
N ARG A 26 5.46 -7.36 18.80
CA ARG A 26 6.27 -6.46 17.98
C ARG A 26 6.88 -7.25 16.81
N PRO A 27 6.79 -6.77 15.56
CA PRO A 27 7.49 -7.42 14.45
C PRO A 27 8.97 -7.61 14.81
N PRO A 28 9.62 -8.68 14.32
CA PRO A 28 11.02 -8.94 14.59
C PRO A 28 11.83 -7.68 14.29
N VAL A 29 12.73 -7.34 15.23
CA VAL A 29 13.63 -6.18 15.15
C VAL A 29 14.16 -6.04 13.71
N PRO A 30 14.05 -4.87 13.07
CA PRO A 30 14.52 -4.68 11.71
C PRO A 30 15.97 -5.15 11.61
N ALA A 31 16.25 -5.96 10.59
CA ALA A 31 17.59 -6.46 10.31
C ALA A 31 18.60 -5.29 10.37
N PRO A 32 19.82 -5.49 10.90
CA PRO A 32 20.80 -4.43 11.04
C PRO A 32 20.92 -3.65 9.75
N LYS A 33 20.84 -2.31 9.84
CA LYS A 33 20.88 -1.42 8.68
C LYS A 33 22.08 -1.82 7.82
N PRO A 34 21.86 -2.23 6.56
CA PRO A 34 22.95 -2.65 5.69
C PRO A 34 23.94 -1.48 5.58
N LYS A 35 25.22 -1.76 5.81
CA LYS A 35 26.29 -0.77 5.63
C LYS A 35 26.16 -0.18 4.23
N LEU A 36 26.27 1.15 4.11
CA LEU A 36 26.24 1.85 2.84
C LEU A 36 27.41 1.34 1.98
N ASN A 37 27.12 0.48 1.01
CA ASN A 37 28.15 -0.23 0.24
C ASN A 37 28.54 0.49 -1.06
N ALA A 38 27.75 1.49 -1.47
CA ALA A 38 28.11 2.35 -2.58
C ALA A 38 29.28 3.26 -2.18
N ARG A 39 30.36 3.22 -2.97
CA ARG A 39 31.50 4.11 -2.83
C ARG A 39 31.47 5.12 -3.96
N LEU A 40 31.78 6.37 -3.64
CA LEU A 40 31.98 7.40 -4.64
C LEU A 40 33.41 7.30 -5.16
N ALA A 41 33.60 6.51 -6.22
CA ALA A 41 34.89 6.30 -6.85
C ALA A 41 35.24 7.46 -7.79
N ASN A 42 34.23 8.00 -8.50
CA ASN A 42 34.38 9.16 -9.36
C ASN A 42 33.33 10.24 -9.01
N PRO A 43 33.67 11.22 -8.16
CA PRO A 43 32.77 12.30 -7.74
C PRO A 43 32.27 13.17 -8.90
N GLU A 44 33.04 13.31 -9.99
CA GLU A 44 32.66 14.12 -11.14
C GLU A 44 31.67 13.40 -12.07
N SER A 45 31.49 12.09 -11.89
CA SER A 45 30.58 11.30 -12.72
C SER A 45 29.14 11.45 -12.24
N LEU A 46 28.39 12.29 -12.96
CA LEU A 46 27.00 12.58 -12.69
C LEU A 46 26.09 12.02 -13.79
N VAL A 47 24.89 11.61 -13.39
CA VAL A 47 23.78 11.22 -14.27
C VAL A 47 22.53 12.02 -13.90
N THR A 48 21.64 12.19 -14.88
CA THR A 48 20.37 12.93 -14.68
C THR A 48 19.18 12.02 -14.88
N LEU A 49 18.29 11.95 -13.89
CA LEU A 49 16.96 11.39 -14.05
C LEU A 49 15.97 12.51 -14.42
N ILE A 50 15.06 12.25 -15.36
CA ILE A 50 14.00 13.20 -15.73
C ILE A 50 12.65 12.59 -15.36
N ALA A 51 11.96 13.17 -14.38
CA ALA A 51 10.59 12.78 -14.00
C ALA A 51 9.55 13.53 -14.83
N GLY A 52 8.44 12.88 -15.19
CA GLY A 52 7.31 13.50 -15.87
C GLY A 52 7.48 13.70 -17.38
N GLU A 53 6.48 14.33 -18.00
CA GLU A 53 6.40 14.63 -19.43
C GLU A 53 6.07 16.12 -19.67
N GLY A 54 6.44 16.63 -20.84
CA GLY A 54 6.14 18.00 -21.26
C GLY A 54 6.68 19.07 -20.31
N GLU A 55 5.82 20.03 -19.95
CA GLU A 55 6.15 21.15 -19.06
C GLU A 55 6.37 20.72 -17.60
N MET A 56 5.96 19.51 -17.23
CA MET A 56 6.10 18.95 -15.88
C MET A 56 7.44 18.23 -15.69
N MET A 57 8.34 18.27 -16.67
CA MET A 57 9.64 17.61 -16.59
C MET A 57 10.53 18.22 -15.50
N LYS A 58 10.98 17.39 -14.56
CA LYS A 58 11.93 17.78 -13.52
C LYS A 58 13.19 16.94 -13.57
N LYS A 59 14.35 17.62 -13.43
CA LYS A 59 15.68 17.01 -13.50
C LYS A 59 16.22 16.73 -12.10
N PHE A 60 16.75 15.53 -11.91
CA PHE A 60 17.40 15.09 -10.68
C PHE A 60 18.81 14.64 -11.02
N VAL A 61 19.80 15.41 -10.58
CA VAL A 61 21.22 15.09 -10.83
C VAL A 61 21.75 14.31 -9.64
N MET A 62 22.42 13.19 -9.92
CA MET A 62 23.00 12.34 -8.88
C MET A 62 24.28 11.67 -9.34
N HIS A 63 25.07 11.14 -8.41
CA HIS A 63 26.30 10.43 -8.71
C HIS A 63 26.02 9.10 -9.40
N LYS A 64 26.68 8.90 -10.55
CA LYS A 64 26.54 7.70 -11.39
C LYS A 64 26.83 6.42 -10.60
N ASP A 65 27.83 6.47 -9.71
CA ASP A 65 28.26 5.34 -8.91
C ASP A 65 27.10 4.79 -8.05
N PHE A 66 26.30 5.66 -7.43
CA PHE A 66 25.16 5.25 -6.62
C PHE A 66 24.04 4.66 -7.48
N ALA A 67 23.70 5.31 -8.60
CA ALA A 67 22.69 4.81 -9.52
C ALA A 67 23.05 3.41 -10.06
N CYS A 68 24.29 3.24 -10.53
CA CYS A 68 24.78 1.99 -11.11
C CYS A 68 25.04 0.90 -10.06
N HIS A 69 25.36 1.26 -8.82
CA HIS A 69 25.57 0.29 -7.75
C HIS A 69 24.28 -0.42 -7.37
N TYR A 70 23.17 0.32 -7.25
CA TYR A 70 21.92 -0.20 -6.75
C TYR A 70 20.92 -0.64 -7.84
N SER A 71 21.01 -0.10 -9.05
CA SER A 71 20.13 -0.49 -10.15
C SER A 71 20.91 -1.11 -11.31
N PRO A 72 20.71 -2.41 -11.58
CA PRO A 72 21.24 -3.06 -12.79
C PRO A 72 20.79 -2.36 -14.07
N VAL A 73 19.56 -1.81 -14.09
CA VAL A 73 19.02 -1.07 -15.23
C VAL A 73 19.79 0.21 -15.49
N PHE A 74 20.02 1.03 -14.45
CA PHE A 74 20.87 2.22 -14.59
C PHE A 74 22.31 1.87 -14.95
N LYS A 75 22.85 0.79 -14.37
CA LYS A 75 24.20 0.31 -14.73
C LYS A 75 24.29 -0.06 -16.21
N ALA A 76 23.30 -0.77 -16.74
CA ALA A 76 23.27 -1.11 -18.16
C ALA A 76 23.08 0.13 -19.03
N ALA A 77 22.13 1.00 -18.70
CA ALA A 77 21.80 2.19 -19.47
C ALA A 77 22.98 3.17 -19.56
N PHE A 78 23.54 3.60 -18.43
CA PHE A 78 24.57 4.65 -18.39
C PHE A 78 25.97 4.17 -18.82
N ASN A 79 26.20 2.87 -18.97
CA ASN A 79 27.45 2.30 -19.45
C ASN A 79 27.32 1.62 -20.82
N SER A 80 26.22 1.85 -21.53
CA SER A 80 26.01 1.35 -22.89
C SER A 80 26.44 2.36 -23.96
N SER A 81 26.41 1.94 -25.22
CA SER A 81 26.55 2.84 -26.39
C SER A 81 25.23 3.47 -26.83
N PHE A 82 24.11 3.21 -26.13
CA PHE A 82 22.81 3.79 -26.44
C PHE A 82 22.68 5.24 -25.94
N LEU A 83 21.52 5.85 -26.20
CA LEU A 83 21.26 7.26 -25.91
C LEU A 83 21.56 7.62 -24.46
N GLU A 84 21.15 6.79 -23.50
CA GLU A 84 21.37 7.00 -22.07
C GLU A 84 22.86 6.97 -21.70
N GLY A 85 23.64 6.12 -22.35
CA GLY A 85 25.08 6.04 -22.16
C GLY A 85 25.85 7.21 -22.77
N GLN A 86 25.35 7.78 -23.87
CA GLN A 86 25.95 8.97 -24.49
C GLN A 86 25.56 10.26 -23.76
N THR A 87 24.29 10.39 -23.37
CA THR A 87 23.74 11.61 -22.75
C THR A 87 23.88 11.64 -21.24
N GLN A 88 24.08 10.48 -20.59
CA GLN A 88 23.99 10.33 -19.13
C GLN A 88 22.63 10.78 -18.57
N VAL A 89 21.56 10.67 -19.38
CA VAL A 89 20.19 11.03 -19.01
C VAL A 89 19.28 9.80 -19.09
N TYR A 90 18.47 9.57 -18.07
CA TYR A 90 17.44 8.52 -18.04
C TYR A 90 16.05 9.14 -17.81
N LYS A 91 15.09 8.86 -18.70
CA LYS A 91 13.74 9.45 -18.64
C LYS A 91 12.75 8.52 -17.94
N LEU A 92 11.94 9.09 -17.05
CA LEU A 92 10.90 8.44 -16.26
C LEU A 92 9.55 9.16 -16.49
N PRO A 93 8.94 9.02 -17.68
CA PRO A 93 7.78 9.80 -18.09
C PRO A 93 6.55 9.62 -17.19
N LYS A 94 6.30 8.38 -16.75
CA LYS A 94 5.14 8.00 -15.94
C LYS A 94 5.43 8.03 -14.45
N THR A 95 6.37 8.87 -14.02
CA THR A 95 6.80 8.93 -12.62
C THR A 95 6.75 10.36 -12.10
N SER A 96 6.11 10.54 -10.95
CA SER A 96 6.02 11.83 -10.27
C SER A 96 7.38 12.27 -9.70
N GLU A 97 7.57 13.59 -9.56
CA GLU A 97 8.74 14.16 -8.88
C GLU A 97 8.93 13.60 -7.47
N ARG A 98 7.83 13.44 -6.72
CA ARG A 98 7.88 12.94 -5.34
C ARG A 98 8.49 11.54 -5.30
N VAL A 99 8.11 10.67 -6.23
CA VAL A 99 8.64 9.31 -6.30
C VAL A 99 10.10 9.27 -6.74
N VAL A 100 10.51 10.12 -7.69
CA VAL A 100 11.93 10.21 -8.07
C VAL A 100 12.78 10.77 -6.92
N ASN A 101 12.26 11.74 -6.14
CA ASN A 101 12.92 12.21 -4.93
C ASN A 101 13.10 11.09 -3.90
N LEU A 102 12.07 10.28 -3.65
CA LEU A 102 12.17 9.12 -2.75
C LEU A 102 13.19 8.09 -3.24
N LEU A 103 13.21 7.80 -4.54
CA LEU A 103 14.22 6.91 -5.15
C LEU A 103 15.63 7.46 -4.95
N VAL A 104 15.88 8.71 -5.31
CA VAL A 104 17.20 9.35 -5.19
C VAL A 104 17.63 9.37 -3.72
N HIS A 105 16.74 9.75 -2.81
CA HIS A 105 17.00 9.72 -1.38
C HIS A 105 17.44 8.32 -0.93
N TRP A 106 16.67 7.28 -1.26
CA TRP A 106 17.01 5.91 -0.90
C TRP A 106 18.34 5.43 -1.52
N LEU A 107 18.64 5.83 -2.75
CA LEU A 107 19.93 5.51 -3.37
C LEU A 107 21.10 6.03 -2.53
N TYR A 108 20.98 7.20 -1.91
CA TYR A 108 22.03 7.76 -1.04
C TYR A 108 22.00 7.23 0.41
N THR A 109 20.82 7.07 1.00
CA THR A 109 20.67 6.83 2.45
C THR A 109 20.35 5.38 2.79
N GLN A 110 19.82 4.62 1.82
CA GLN A 110 19.22 3.29 2.01
C GLN A 110 18.01 3.30 2.96
N GLU A 111 17.40 4.47 3.15
CA GLU A 111 16.23 4.69 3.99
C GLU A 111 15.07 5.21 3.13
N VAL A 112 13.85 4.80 3.46
CA VAL A 112 12.62 5.36 2.86
C VAL A 112 12.05 6.29 3.92
N ILE A 113 12.46 7.56 3.91
CA ILE A 113 12.04 8.50 4.94
C ILE A 113 10.65 9.07 4.60
N VAL A 114 9.77 9.04 5.61
CA VAL A 114 8.55 9.85 5.66
C VAL A 114 8.95 11.23 6.19
N ASP A 115 8.71 12.30 5.43
CA ASP A 115 8.92 13.66 5.96
C ASP A 115 8.03 13.83 7.20
N SER A 116 8.64 13.89 8.38
CA SER A 116 7.93 13.82 9.67
C SER A 116 6.93 14.98 9.86
N GLU A 117 7.11 16.08 9.15
CA GLU A 117 6.18 17.22 9.13
C GLU A 117 4.86 16.90 8.43
N THR A 118 4.80 15.82 7.63
CA THR A 118 3.61 15.38 6.87
C THR A 118 2.90 14.16 7.49
N LYS A 119 3.28 13.72 8.69
CA LYS A 119 2.62 12.58 9.37
C LYS A 119 1.14 12.81 9.68
N SER A 120 0.63 14.04 9.54
CA SER A 120 -0.80 14.35 9.57
C SER A 120 -1.57 13.92 8.31
N THR A 121 -0.89 13.50 7.23
CA THR A 121 -1.49 13.08 5.96
C THR A 121 -0.96 11.75 5.44
N ALA A 122 -0.81 10.73 6.27
CA ALA A 122 -0.36 9.41 5.79
C ALA A 122 -1.19 8.81 4.63
N SER A 123 -2.44 9.22 4.48
CA SER A 123 -3.27 8.88 3.32
C SER A 123 -2.71 9.45 2.00
N SER A 124 -1.97 10.55 2.03
CA SER A 124 -1.36 11.18 0.85
C SER A 124 -0.07 10.51 0.40
N GLU A 125 0.68 9.87 1.30
CA GLU A 125 1.98 9.28 0.98
C GLU A 125 1.88 7.83 0.49
N MET A 126 0.88 7.07 0.92
CA MET A 126 0.70 5.66 0.52
C MET A 126 0.71 5.44 -1.01
N PRO A 127 0.07 6.29 -1.83
CA PRO A 127 0.15 6.17 -3.29
C PRO A 127 1.58 6.35 -3.83
N ASN A 128 2.36 7.27 -3.25
CA ASN A 128 3.76 7.49 -3.63
C ASN A 128 4.61 6.24 -3.34
N TYR A 129 4.35 5.55 -2.23
CA TYR A 129 5.02 4.28 -1.92
C TYR A 129 4.63 3.16 -2.90
N CYS A 130 3.35 3.07 -3.27
CA CYS A 130 2.92 2.10 -4.27
C CYS A 130 3.60 2.34 -5.63
N GLU A 131 3.65 3.59 -6.09
CA GLU A 131 4.34 3.99 -7.32
C GLU A 131 5.86 3.74 -7.22
N LEU A 132 6.49 4.06 -6.09
CA LEU A 132 7.91 3.80 -5.84
C LEU A 132 8.24 2.31 -5.87
N TRP A 133 7.38 1.46 -5.31
CA TRP A 133 7.57 0.00 -5.35
C TRP A 133 7.57 -0.52 -6.78
N ILE A 134 6.64 -0.03 -7.62
CA ILE A 134 6.54 -0.42 -9.05
C ILE A 134 7.73 0.12 -9.83
N LEU A 135 8.18 1.34 -9.54
CA LEU A 135 9.41 1.88 -10.13
C LEU A 135 10.63 1.03 -9.75
N ALA A 136 10.74 0.63 -8.48
CA ALA A 136 11.81 -0.23 -8.00
C ALA A 136 11.81 -1.60 -8.70
N ASP A 137 10.63 -2.17 -8.99
CA ASP A 137 10.48 -3.37 -9.81
C ASP A 137 11.08 -3.17 -11.22
N ARG A 138 10.67 -2.08 -11.90
CA ARG A 138 11.17 -1.72 -13.24
C ARG A 138 12.68 -1.49 -13.27
N LEU A 139 13.24 -0.95 -12.19
CA LEU A 139 14.67 -0.66 -12.05
C LEU A 139 15.49 -1.84 -11.49
N LEU A 140 14.82 -2.96 -11.21
CA LEU A 140 15.40 -4.18 -10.63
C LEU A 140 16.11 -3.90 -9.28
N ILE A 141 15.40 -3.26 -8.35
CA ILE A 141 15.89 -2.92 -7.01
C ILE A 141 15.04 -3.63 -5.91
N PRO A 142 15.18 -4.96 -5.71
CA PRO A 142 14.39 -5.70 -4.72
C PRO A 142 14.55 -5.19 -3.28
N ARG A 143 15.72 -4.66 -2.93
CA ARG A 143 15.95 -4.08 -1.59
C ARG A 143 15.08 -2.85 -1.33
N LEU A 144 14.84 -2.03 -2.35
CA LEU A 144 13.93 -0.89 -2.25
C LEU A 144 12.48 -1.37 -2.18
N GLN A 145 12.08 -2.36 -2.99
CA GLN A 145 10.75 -2.99 -2.89
C GLN A 145 10.44 -3.45 -1.46
N ASN A 146 11.38 -4.14 -0.82
CA ASN A 146 11.21 -4.63 0.56
C ASN A 146 11.14 -3.50 1.59
N ALA A 147 11.98 -2.46 1.44
CA ALA A 147 11.95 -1.29 2.32
C ALA A 147 10.59 -0.57 2.22
N VAL A 148 10.07 -0.39 1.00
CA VAL A 148 8.77 0.23 0.76
C VAL A 148 7.61 -0.59 1.33
N VAL A 149 7.66 -1.93 1.25
CA VAL A 149 6.65 -2.79 1.89
C VAL A 149 6.62 -2.59 3.40
N ALA A 150 7.78 -2.47 4.05
CA ALA A 150 7.84 -2.22 5.49
C ALA A 150 7.17 -0.89 5.85
N GLU A 151 7.45 0.18 5.11
CA GLU A 151 6.83 1.50 5.35
C GLU A 151 5.31 1.47 5.12
N ILE A 152 4.83 0.81 4.06
CA ILE A 152 3.39 0.66 3.80
C ILE A 152 2.70 -0.05 4.96
N ILE A 153 3.30 -1.12 5.49
CA ILE A 153 2.74 -1.89 6.60
C ILE A 153 2.67 -1.03 7.87
N GLU A 154 3.74 -0.33 8.22
CA GLU A 154 3.79 0.56 9.39
C GLU A 154 2.71 1.66 9.31
N LEU A 155 2.54 2.27 8.14
CA LEU A 155 1.46 3.24 7.92
C LEU A 155 0.09 2.60 8.04
N GLN A 156 -0.14 1.44 7.45
CA GLN A 156 -1.41 0.74 7.59
C GLN A 156 -1.73 0.34 9.05
N ASP A 157 -0.72 -0.08 9.82
CA ASP A 157 -0.90 -0.40 11.25
C ASP A 157 -1.18 0.86 12.08
N ALA A 158 -0.62 2.01 11.69
CA ALA A 158 -0.87 3.29 12.36
C ALA A 158 -2.27 3.86 12.08
N PHE A 159 -2.78 3.72 10.85
CA PHE A 159 -4.04 4.34 10.41
C PHE A 159 -5.22 3.37 10.35
N GLY A 160 -4.97 2.06 10.33
CA GLY A 160 -6.00 1.03 10.36
C GLY A 160 -6.78 0.84 9.06
N PHE A 161 -6.24 1.24 7.90
CA PHE A 161 -6.89 0.99 6.62
C PHE A 161 -5.92 0.90 5.44
N THR A 162 -6.36 0.24 4.37
CA THR A 162 -5.73 0.24 3.04
C THR A 162 -6.52 1.14 2.11
N ALA A 163 -5.87 2.18 1.59
CA ALA A 163 -6.52 3.18 0.75
C ALA A 163 -6.96 2.61 -0.61
N LEU A 164 -8.18 2.93 -1.05
CA LEU A 164 -8.78 2.39 -2.27
C LEU A 164 -8.00 2.78 -3.54
N ASN A 165 -7.51 4.01 -3.61
CA ASN A 165 -6.67 4.49 -4.71
C ASN A 165 -5.38 3.66 -4.88
N CYS A 166 -4.79 3.17 -3.79
CA CYS A 166 -3.61 2.29 -3.83
C CYS A 166 -3.96 0.93 -4.43
N LEU A 167 -5.12 0.36 -4.05
CA LEU A 167 -5.61 -0.89 -4.63
C LEU A 167 -5.83 -0.73 -6.14
N ILE A 168 -6.56 0.30 -6.56
CA ILE A 168 -6.81 0.60 -7.98
C ILE A 168 -5.49 0.72 -8.74
N TYR A 169 -4.57 1.55 -8.22
CA TYR A 169 -3.30 1.81 -8.88
C TYR A 169 -2.43 0.55 -9.01
N VAL A 170 -2.29 -0.23 -7.94
CA VAL A 170 -1.47 -1.45 -7.95
C VAL A 170 -2.07 -2.52 -8.85
N TYR A 171 -3.40 -2.69 -8.84
CA TYR A 171 -4.09 -3.62 -9.75
C TYR A 171 -4.09 -3.17 -11.21
N ALA A 172 -3.89 -1.88 -11.50
CA ALA A 172 -3.69 -1.40 -12.87
C ALA A 172 -2.24 -1.58 -13.37
N ASN A 173 -1.24 -1.61 -12.48
CA ASN A 173 0.17 -1.43 -12.86
C ASN A 173 1.10 -2.62 -12.52
N THR A 174 0.57 -3.76 -12.11
CA THR A 174 1.38 -4.96 -11.81
C THR A 174 0.80 -6.21 -12.50
N ALA A 175 1.44 -7.37 -12.37
CA ALA A 175 0.89 -8.62 -12.87
C ALA A 175 0.10 -9.36 -11.78
N ALA A 176 -0.73 -10.33 -12.17
CA ALA A 176 -1.30 -11.28 -11.22
C ALA A 176 -0.19 -11.95 -10.40
N LYS A 177 -0.43 -12.19 -9.11
CA LYS A 177 0.56 -12.73 -8.15
C LYS A 177 1.75 -11.80 -7.83
N SER A 178 1.69 -10.52 -8.22
CA SER A 178 2.65 -9.54 -7.71
C SER A 178 2.61 -9.53 -6.17
N PRO A 179 3.77 -9.58 -5.48
CA PRO A 179 3.82 -9.57 -4.02
C PRO A 179 3.10 -8.37 -3.40
N LEU A 180 3.18 -7.19 -4.04
CA LEU A 180 2.50 -5.98 -3.57
C LEU A 180 0.96 -6.12 -3.63
N ARG A 181 0.41 -6.73 -4.69
CA ARG A 181 -1.02 -7.02 -4.80
C ARG A 181 -1.49 -7.93 -3.68
N THR A 182 -0.78 -9.04 -3.48
CA THR A 182 -1.13 -10.04 -2.46
C THR A 182 -1.08 -9.42 -1.07
N MET A 183 -0.05 -8.64 -0.77
CA MET A 183 0.05 -7.94 0.51
C MET A 183 -1.11 -6.96 0.71
N LEU A 184 -1.40 -6.07 -0.27
CA LEU A 184 -2.50 -5.11 -0.14
C LEU A 184 -3.87 -5.78 -0.05
N LEU A 185 -4.10 -6.89 -0.78
CA LEU A 185 -5.32 -7.69 -0.66
C LEU A 185 -5.50 -8.20 0.77
N HIS A 186 -4.49 -8.88 1.32
CA HIS A 186 -4.56 -9.41 2.68
C HIS A 186 -4.80 -8.30 3.71
N ARG A 187 -4.09 -7.18 3.57
CA ARG A 187 -4.22 -6.04 4.49
C ARG A 187 -5.59 -5.37 4.37
N CYS A 188 -6.15 -5.24 3.16
CA CYS A 188 -7.51 -4.76 2.96
C CYS A 188 -8.54 -5.67 3.64
N MET A 189 -8.40 -6.99 3.50
CA MET A 189 -9.31 -7.97 4.14
C MET A 189 -9.25 -7.92 5.67
N CYS A 190 -8.12 -7.55 6.27
CA CYS A 190 -7.93 -7.50 7.72
C CYS A 190 -8.25 -6.13 8.35
N LEU A 191 -8.04 -5.04 7.63
CA LEU A 191 -8.08 -3.69 8.19
C LEU A 191 -9.33 -2.89 7.80
N ASN A 192 -9.84 -3.06 6.57
CA ASN A 192 -10.90 -2.20 6.07
C ASN A 192 -12.27 -2.58 6.64
N ASN A 193 -13.16 -1.60 6.82
CA ASN A 193 -14.55 -1.85 7.19
C ASN A 193 -15.25 -2.65 6.07
N PRO A 194 -15.84 -3.83 6.36
CA PRO A 194 -16.58 -4.63 5.38
C PRO A 194 -17.72 -3.89 4.68
N GLU A 195 -18.34 -2.90 5.32
CA GLU A 195 -19.44 -2.12 4.72
C GLU A 195 -18.99 -1.34 3.47
N TRP A 196 -17.69 -1.03 3.35
CA TRP A 196 -17.15 -0.30 2.20
C TRP A 196 -17.33 -1.06 0.89
N PHE A 197 -17.35 -2.39 0.90
CA PHE A 197 -17.61 -3.19 -0.31
C PHE A 197 -19.03 -2.98 -0.85
N SER A 198 -19.99 -2.72 0.03
CA SER A 198 -21.37 -2.43 -0.35
C SER A 198 -21.59 -0.94 -0.66
N SER A 199 -20.87 -0.04 0.02
CA SER A 199 -20.97 1.41 -0.21
C SER A 199 -20.29 1.86 -1.51
N TYR A 200 -19.24 1.16 -1.95
CA TYR A 200 -18.45 1.52 -3.14
C TYR A 200 -18.22 0.31 -4.06
N PRO A 201 -19.29 -0.35 -4.55
CA PRO A 201 -19.18 -1.62 -5.28
C PRO A 201 -18.32 -1.50 -6.55
N ASP A 202 -18.41 -0.38 -7.25
CA ASP A 202 -17.65 -0.11 -8.49
C ASP A 202 -16.24 0.46 -8.22
N GLY A 203 -15.91 0.75 -6.96
CA GLY A 203 -14.64 1.36 -6.58
C GLY A 203 -13.49 0.35 -6.50
N PHE A 204 -13.79 -0.93 -6.26
CA PHE A 204 -12.77 -1.96 -6.09
C PHE A 204 -12.38 -2.59 -7.43
N PRO A 205 -11.09 -2.90 -7.65
CA PRO A 205 -10.67 -3.67 -8.82
C PRO A 205 -11.40 -5.01 -8.88
N LYS A 206 -12.00 -5.34 -10.03
CA LYS A 206 -12.74 -6.60 -10.20
C LYS A 206 -11.86 -7.82 -9.91
N GLU A 207 -10.63 -7.79 -10.39
CA GLU A 207 -9.65 -8.86 -10.17
C GLU A 207 -9.37 -9.06 -8.68
N MET A 208 -9.29 -7.97 -7.90
CA MET A 208 -9.12 -8.04 -6.45
C MET A 208 -10.30 -8.75 -5.78
N LEU A 209 -11.53 -8.41 -6.16
CA LEU A 209 -12.73 -9.03 -5.59
C LEU A 209 -12.79 -10.53 -5.91
N LEU A 210 -12.38 -10.93 -7.11
CA LEU A 210 -12.27 -12.34 -7.50
C LEU A 210 -11.20 -13.07 -6.68
N GLU A 211 -10.01 -12.46 -6.51
CA GLU A 211 -8.94 -13.02 -5.68
C GLU A 211 -9.39 -13.14 -4.21
N MET A 212 -10.08 -12.14 -3.67
CA MET A 212 -10.67 -12.17 -2.34
C MET A 212 -11.68 -13.31 -2.17
N ALA A 213 -12.58 -13.51 -3.15
CA ALA A 213 -13.55 -14.59 -3.13
C ALA A 213 -12.85 -15.97 -3.09
N VAL A 214 -11.77 -16.15 -3.84
CA VAL A 214 -10.97 -17.38 -3.81
C VAL A 214 -10.35 -17.62 -2.43
N VAL A 215 -9.86 -16.57 -1.77
CA VAL A 215 -9.32 -16.66 -0.39
C VAL A 215 -10.43 -17.04 0.60
N CYS A 216 -11.59 -16.39 0.52
CA CYS A 216 -12.73 -16.64 1.40
C CYS A 216 -13.37 -18.03 1.20
N CYS A 217 -13.36 -18.56 -0.02
CA CYS A 217 -13.92 -19.86 -0.38
C CYS A 217 -12.89 -21.00 -0.33
N ASN A 218 -11.78 -20.83 0.38
CA ASN A 218 -10.85 -21.93 0.63
C ASN A 218 -11.53 -23.00 1.53
N PRO A 219 -11.32 -24.31 1.31
CA PRO A 219 -11.85 -25.37 2.17
C PRO A 219 -11.66 -25.17 3.68
N LYS A 220 -10.55 -24.56 4.11
CA LYS A 220 -10.31 -24.22 5.53
C LYS A 220 -11.28 -23.15 6.06
N SER A 221 -11.68 -22.23 5.20
CA SER A 221 -12.62 -21.13 5.49
C SER A 221 -14.08 -21.59 5.47
N HIS A 222 -14.40 -22.70 4.78
CA HIS A 222 -15.77 -23.24 4.72
C HIS A 222 -16.35 -23.58 6.09
N ALA A 223 -15.54 -24.14 7.00
CA ALA A 223 -16.00 -24.48 8.35
C ALA A 223 -16.42 -23.23 9.15
N LEU A 224 -15.65 -22.14 9.02
CA LEU A 224 -15.97 -20.85 9.64
C LEU A 224 -17.25 -20.25 9.04
N LEU A 225 -17.38 -20.29 7.71
CA LEU A 225 -18.56 -19.80 7.01
C LEU A 225 -19.83 -20.55 7.42
N ILE A 226 -19.78 -21.89 7.47
CA ILE A 226 -20.91 -22.72 7.93
C ILE A 226 -21.33 -22.32 9.34
N ARG A 227 -20.35 -22.08 10.23
CA ARG A 227 -20.63 -21.66 11.61
C ARG A 227 -21.23 -20.26 11.69
N GLN A 228 -20.72 -19.29 10.92
CA GLN A 228 -21.20 -17.90 10.94
C GLN A 228 -22.59 -17.75 10.33
N THR A 229 -22.85 -18.43 9.21
CA THR A 229 -24.10 -18.29 8.44
C THR A 229 -25.16 -19.32 8.82
N GLY A 230 -24.79 -20.40 9.51
CA GLY A 230 -25.71 -21.49 9.80
C GLY A 230 -26.26 -22.19 8.53
N ILE A 231 -25.62 -22.04 7.36
CA ILE A 231 -26.09 -22.55 6.06
C ILE A 231 -26.61 -24.00 6.14
N ARG A 232 -25.93 -24.86 6.91
CA ARG A 232 -26.28 -26.28 7.03
C ARG A 232 -27.19 -26.60 8.21
N SER A 233 -27.18 -25.76 9.24
CA SER A 233 -27.86 -26.01 10.51
C SER A 233 -29.19 -25.28 10.65
N ASN A 234 -29.46 -24.30 9.80
CA ASN A 234 -30.70 -23.54 9.80
C ASN A 234 -31.21 -23.27 8.36
N PRO A 235 -31.74 -24.28 7.65
CA PRO A 235 -32.33 -24.07 6.33
C PRO A 235 -33.52 -23.09 6.35
N GLY A 236 -34.22 -22.99 7.48
CA GLY A 236 -35.36 -22.09 7.64
C GLY A 236 -35.03 -20.60 7.53
N GLN A 237 -33.75 -20.21 7.64
CA GLN A 237 -33.31 -18.82 7.40
C GLN A 237 -33.55 -18.35 5.95
N TYR A 238 -33.77 -19.29 5.03
CA TYR A 238 -34.04 -19.01 3.61
C TYR A 238 -35.54 -19.04 3.29
N ASN A 239 -36.40 -19.35 4.27
CA ASN A 239 -37.84 -19.34 4.05
C ASN A 239 -38.29 -17.88 3.85
N VAL A 240 -39.02 -17.65 2.75
CA VAL A 240 -39.69 -16.37 2.51
C VAL A 240 -40.99 -16.37 3.31
N ALA A 241 -41.29 -15.28 4.01
CA ALA A 241 -42.57 -15.15 4.69
C ALA A 241 -43.71 -15.26 3.66
N GLU A 242 -44.68 -16.13 3.91
CA GLU A 242 -45.90 -16.17 3.11
C GLU A 242 -46.74 -14.94 3.48
N ASP A 243 -47.02 -14.07 2.51
CA ASP A 243 -47.94 -12.95 2.72
C ASP A 243 -49.30 -13.53 3.11
N SER A 244 -49.66 -13.36 4.38
CA SER A 244 -51.00 -13.67 4.86
C SER A 244 -51.96 -12.58 4.36
N GLU A 245 -52.38 -12.66 3.10
CA GLU A 245 -53.57 -11.95 2.62
C GLU A 245 -54.73 -12.94 2.41
N ALA A 246 -55.54 -13.08 3.45
CA ALA A 246 -57.00 -12.99 3.43
C ALA A 246 -57.56 -12.99 4.87
#